data_AF-F4GKM4-F1
#
_entry.id   AF-F4GKM4-F1
#
_cell.length_a   1.000
_cell.length_b   1.000
_cell.length_c   1.000
_cell.angle_alpha   90.00
_cell.angle_beta   90.00
_cell.angle_gamma   90.00
#
_symmetry.space_group_name_H-M   'P 1'
#
loop_
_entity.id
_entity.type
_entity.pdbx_description
1 polymer ?
#
loop_
_entity_poly.entity_id
_entity_poly.type
_entity_poly.pdbx_seq_one_letter_code
_entity_poly.pdbx_strand_id
1 'polypeptide(L)' 'MSSYVDKGLIVDFPMPEGLREKVDRLESLADGDDYLAYENLLEEVDTTAKRYCAGGKITYEQYQTILRKFGI' A
#
# COMPACT_ATOMS: atom_id res chain seq x y z
N MET A 1 10.07 15.24 -7.57
CA MET A 1 10.31 13.98 -6.86
C MET A 1 9.29 13.00 -7.41
N SER A 2 9.72 11.96 -8.14
CA SER A 2 8.81 10.98 -8.71
C SER A 2 8.37 10.03 -7.60
N SER A 3 7.05 9.95 -7.36
CA SER A 3 6.44 8.86 -6.61
C SER A 3 6.83 7.55 -7.29
N TYR A 4 7.59 6.70 -6.60
CA TYR A 4 8.02 5.41 -7.12
C TYR A 4 6.91 4.40 -6.85
N VAL A 5 6.10 4.10 -7.87
CA VAL A 5 5.13 2.99 -7.83
C VAL A 5 5.54 1.95 -8.86
N ASP A 6 5.86 0.75 -8.38
CA ASP A 6 6.19 -0.37 -9.25
C ASP A 6 4.91 -0.92 -9.89
N LYS A 7 4.61 -0.43 -11.10
CA LYS A 7 3.45 -0.87 -11.89
C LYS A 7 3.55 -2.35 -12.33
N GLY A 8 4.72 -2.97 -12.22
CA GLY A 8 4.93 -4.39 -12.53
C GLY A 8 4.60 -5.31 -11.35
N LEU A 9 4.49 -4.77 -10.13
CA LEU A 9 4.27 -5.55 -8.92
C LEU A 9 2.77 -5.63 -8.58
N ILE A 10 2.21 -6.83 -8.71
CA ILE A 10 0.80 -7.08 -8.44
C ILE A 10 0.64 -7.48 -6.97
N VAL A 11 -0.18 -6.73 -6.24
CA VAL A 11 -0.58 -7.04 -4.86
C VAL A 11 -1.86 -7.87 -4.93
N ASP A 12 -1.72 -9.15 -5.26
CA ASP A 12 -2.84 -10.10 -5.36
C ASP A 12 -2.72 -11.17 -4.28
N PHE A 13 -3.26 -10.85 -3.10
CA PHE A 13 -3.38 -11.79 -2.00
C PHE A 13 -4.55 -11.42 -1.08
N PRO A 14 -5.11 -12.39 -0.34
CA PRO A 14 -6.19 -12.12 0.61
C PRO A 14 -5.68 -11.17 1.71
N MET A 15 -6.29 -10.00 1.78
CA MET A 15 -6.04 -9.00 2.82
C MET A 15 -7.35 -8.49 3.40
N PRO A 16 -7.35 -7.93 4.62
CA PRO A 16 -8.53 -7.30 5.19
C PRO A 16 -9.06 -6.18 4.29
N GLU A 17 -10.40 -6.08 4.18
CA GLU A 17 -11.08 -5.11 3.32
C GLU A 17 -10.58 -3.67 3.54
N GLY A 18 -10.41 -3.26 4.80
CA GLY A 18 -9.90 -1.91 5.12
C GLY A 18 -8.44 -1.66 4.70
N LEU A 19 -7.63 -2.69 4.45
CA LEU A 19 -6.32 -2.52 3.82
C LEU A 19 -6.44 -2.49 2.29
N ARG A 20 -7.27 -3.37 1.72
CA ARG A 20 -7.52 -3.44 0.27
C ARG A 20 -8.02 -2.11 -0.27
N GLU A 21 -9.05 -1.53 0.34
CA GLU A 21 -9.62 -0.25 -0.09
C GLU A 21 -8.59 0.88 -0.09
N LYS A 22 -7.67 0.88 0.88
CA LYS A 22 -6.59 1.87 0.96
C LYS A 22 -5.54 1.65 -0.13
N VAL A 23 -5.16 0.40 -0.40
CA VAL A 23 -4.23 0.03 -1.47
C VAL A 23 -4.83 0.42 -2.84
N ASP A 24 -6.09 0.08 -3.12
CA ASP A 24 -6.78 0.43 -4.37
C ASP A 24 -6.86 1.95 -4.58
N ARG A 25 -7.14 2.69 -3.50
CA ARG A 25 -7.16 4.16 -3.53
C ARG A 25 -5.77 4.75 -3.72
N LEU A 26 -4.74 4.15 -3.14
CA LEU A 26 -3.35 4.57 -3.30
C LEU A 26 -2.86 4.34 -4.73
N GLU A 27 -3.23 3.21 -5.35
CA GLU A 27 -2.98 2.94 -6.77
C GLU A 27 -3.68 3.98 -7.67
N SER A 28 -4.92 4.35 -7.35
CA SER A 28 -5.65 5.38 -8.10
C SER A 28 -5.01 6.76 -7.98
N LEU A 29 -4.45 7.09 -6.81
CA LEU A 29 -3.74 8.36 -6.57
C LEU A 29 -2.35 8.38 -7.20
N ALA A 30 -1.70 7.23 -7.37
CA ALA A 30 -0.41 7.12 -8.03
C ALA A 30 -0.44 7.56 -9.51
N ASP A 31 -1.60 7.40 -10.15
CA ASP A 31 -1.83 7.86 -11.53
C ASP A 31 -2.37 9.30 -11.60
N GLY A 32 -2.61 9.96 -10.47
CA GLY A 32 -3.14 11.32 -10.37
C GLY A 32 -2.08 12.38 -10.02
N ASP A 33 -2.49 13.66 -10.09
CA ASP A 33 -1.64 14.82 -9.75
C ASP A 33 -1.70 15.23 -8.26
N ASP A 34 -2.49 14.53 -7.43
CA ASP A 34 -2.64 14.85 -6.01
C ASP A 34 -1.60 14.15 -5.14
N TYR A 35 -0.38 14.69 -5.19
CA TYR A 35 0.77 14.18 -4.43
C TYR A 35 0.55 14.22 -2.91
N LEU A 36 -0.16 15.22 -2.39
CA LEU A 36 -0.37 15.37 -0.96
C LEU A 36 -1.34 14.31 -0.43
N ALA A 37 -2.40 14.01 -1.18
CA ALA A 37 -3.30 12.92 -0.87
C ALA A 37 -2.58 11.56 -0.96
N TYR A 38 -1.68 11.39 -1.93
CA TYR A 38 -0.86 10.18 -2.08
C TYR A 38 0.02 9.93 -0.84
N GLU A 39 0.82 10.91 -0.42
CA GLU A 39 1.74 10.77 0.73
C GLU A 39 0.98 10.47 2.04
N ASN A 40 -0.14 11.16 2.29
CA ASN A 40 -0.95 10.89 3.48
C ASN A 40 -1.52 9.45 3.47
N LEU A 41 -2.00 8.99 2.32
CA LEU A 41 -2.54 7.64 2.20
C LEU A 41 -1.45 6.56 2.25
N LEU A 42 -0.24 6.88 1.78
CA LEU A 42 0.93 6.02 1.84
C LEU A 42 1.29 5.68 3.30
N GLU A 43 1.36 6.69 4.17
CA GLU A 43 1.62 6.52 5.60
C GLU A 43 0.51 5.72 6.30
N GLU A 44 -0.74 5.97 5.91
CA GLU A 44 -1.88 5.19 6.40
C GLU A 44 -1.81 3.72 5.99
N VAL A 45 -1.43 3.42 4.75
CA VAL A 45 -1.26 2.05 4.23
C VAL A 45 -0.16 1.34 4.98
N ASP A 46 1.02 1.96 5.15
CA ASP A 46 2.12 1.35 5.92
C ASP A 46 1.70 1.06 7.37
N THR A 47 1.14 2.05 8.06
CA THR A 47 0.69 1.88 9.45
C THR A 47 -0.36 0.77 9.58
N THR A 48 -1.31 0.72 8.65
CA THR A 48 -2.38 -0.28 8.64
C THR A 48 -1.84 -1.68 8.34
N ALA A 49 -0.97 -1.80 7.32
CA ALA A 49 -0.37 -3.07 6.93
C ALA A 49 0.54 -3.61 8.04
N LYS A 50 1.35 -2.75 8.66
CA LYS A 50 2.17 -3.09 9.83
C LYS A 50 1.33 -3.61 10.99
N ARG A 51 0.21 -2.93 11.30
CA ARG A 51 -0.72 -3.39 12.35
C ARG A 51 -1.34 -4.74 12.03
N TYR A 52 -1.72 -4.98 10.77
CA TYR A 52 -2.26 -6.27 10.34
C TYR A 52 -1.22 -7.38 10.33
N CYS A 53 0.03 -7.08 9.96
CA CYS A 53 1.14 -8.01 10.04
C CYS A 53 1.41 -8.41 11.50
N ALA A 54 1.47 -7.42 12.41
CA ALA A 54 1.64 -7.67 13.85
C ALA A 54 0.46 -8.46 14.46
N GLY A 55 -0.74 -8.26 13.94
CA GLY A 55 -1.95 -9.00 14.33
C GLY A 55 -2.13 -10.35 13.64
N GLY A 56 -1.20 -10.78 12.77
CA GLY A 56 -1.27 -12.05 12.04
C GLY A 56 -2.36 -12.12 10.96
N LYS A 57 -2.93 -10.99 10.55
CA LYS A 57 -3.93 -10.94 9.47
C LYS A 57 -3.31 -10.96 8.07
N ILE A 58 -2.07 -10.52 7.96
CA ILE A 58 -1.22 -10.67 6.78
C ILE A 58 0.14 -11.21 7.21
N THR A 59 0.85 -11.87 6.31
CA THR A 59 2.22 -12.34 6.55
C THR A 59 3.22 -11.21 6.37
N TYR A 60 4.43 -11.42 6.88
CA TYR A 60 5.54 -10.48 6.65
C TYR A 60 5.88 -10.34 5.16
N GLU A 61 5.77 -11.41 4.38
CA GLU A 61 5.99 -11.38 2.92
C GLU A 61 4.95 -10.53 2.19
N GLN A 62 3.68 -10.62 2.61
CA GLN A 62 2.60 -9.78 2.09
C GLN A 62 2.83 -8.30 2.41
N TYR A 63 3.25 -8.00 3.65
CA TYR A 63 3.63 -6.64 4.03
C TYR A 63 4.81 -6.11 3.18
N GLN A 64 5.86 -6.91 3.02
CA GLN A 64 7.01 -6.55 2.17
C GLN A 64 6.63 -6.32 0.71
N THR A 65 5.66 -7.08 0.20
CA THR A 65 5.12 -6.90 -1.16
C THR A 65 4.47 -5.52 -1.31
N ILE A 66 3.66 -5.09 -0.33
CA ILE A 66 3.04 -3.76 -0.33
C ILE A 66 4.10 -2.66 -0.29
N LEU A 67 5.06 -2.76 0.62
CA LEU A 67 6.15 -1.79 0.75
C LEU A 67 6.93 -1.63 -0.55
N ARG A 68 7.31 -2.74 -1.18
CA ARG A 68 8.03 -2.74 -2.47
C ARG A 68 7.22 -2.12 -3.60
N LYS A 69 5.89 -2.34 -3.62
CA LYS A 69 5.02 -1.75 -4.64
C LYS A 69 5.06 -0.22 -4.59
N PHE A 70 4.98 0.33 -3.38
CA PHE A 70 4.86 1.78 -3.19
C PHE A 70 6.16 2.49 -2.84
N GLY A 71 7.29 1.75 -2.81
CA GLY A 71 8.62 2.31 -2.59
C GLY A 71 8.91 2.75 -1.16
N ILE A 72 8.28 2.10 -0.17
CA ILE A 72 8.42 2.40 1.27
C ILE A 72 9.37 1.41 1.95
#